data_AF-A0A6M5J1F9-F1
#
_entry.id   AF-A0A6M5J1F9-F1
#
_cell.length_a   1.000
_cell.length_b   1.000
_cell.length_c   1.000
_cell.angle_alpha   90.00
_cell.angle_beta   90.00
_cell.angle_gamma   90.00
#
_symmetry.space_group_name_H-M   'P 1'
#
loop_
_entity.id
_entity.type
_entity.pdbx_description
1 polymer ?
#
loop_
_entity_poly.entity_id
_entity_poly.type
_entity_poly.pdbx_seq_one_letter_code
_entity_poly.pdbx_strand_id
1 'polypeptide(L)'
;MSENGPVFSIDRMDVGPDDLAAQLPVRARLLRVIAGPDRPDYCLAVAEQPIRHRTSLEQLRAAGVDPAKADPQMIRVHDDGSVDLLVFGLVLAARLQGEQLHAGRRDLATGLAYVVDNTLLKDATLDLRKALYVAVVDITDRSAE
;
A
#
# COMPACT_ATOMS: atom_id res chain seq x y z
N MET A 1 -18.15 7.70 -6.27
CA MET A 1 -17.23 6.82 -5.54
C MET A 1 -17.90 6.52 -4.24
N SER A 2 -18.29 5.27 -3.98
CA SER A 2 -19.04 4.95 -2.75
C SER A 2 -18.11 5.12 -1.54
N GLU A 3 -18.42 6.09 -0.67
CA GLU A 3 -17.66 6.46 0.53
C GLU A 3 -17.76 5.42 1.68
N ASN A 4 -18.16 4.17 1.39
CA ASN A 4 -18.61 3.18 2.38
C ASN A 4 -17.81 1.87 2.42
N GLY A 5 -16.58 1.85 1.90
CA GLY A 5 -15.71 0.68 2.05
C GLY A 5 -15.26 0.46 3.51
N PRO A 6 -14.96 -0.80 3.91
CA PRO A 6 -14.51 -1.10 5.27
C PRO A 6 -13.22 -0.34 5.61
N VAL A 7 -13.12 0.07 6.87
CA VAL A 7 -11.96 0.77 7.43
C VAL A 7 -11.13 -0.23 8.20
N PHE A 8 -9.81 -0.13 8.09
CA PHE A 8 -8.87 -0.93 8.86
C PHE A 8 -7.71 -0.07 9.32
N SER A 9 -7.00 -0.57 10.33
CA SER A 9 -5.73 0.00 10.78
C SER A 9 -4.61 -0.99 10.53
N ILE A 10 -3.47 -0.47 10.11
CA ILE A 10 -2.19 -1.15 10.12
C ILE A 10 -1.59 -0.87 11.49
N ASP A 11 -1.60 -1.85 12.38
CA ASP A 11 -1.26 -1.65 13.79
C ASP A 11 0.19 -2.03 14.12
N ARG A 12 0.73 -3.02 13.39
CA ARG A 12 2.07 -3.56 13.60
C ARG A 12 2.74 -3.86 12.26
N MET A 13 4.07 -3.77 12.25
CA MET A 13 4.92 -4.19 11.13
C MET A 13 5.85 -5.29 11.61
N ASP A 14 5.91 -6.40 10.86
CA ASP A 14 6.82 -7.52 11.10
C ASP A 14 8.16 -7.25 10.38
N VAL A 15 8.07 -6.99 9.07
CA VAL A 15 9.21 -6.66 8.21
C VAL A 15 8.87 -5.42 7.41
N GLY A 16 9.78 -4.44 7.36
CA GLY A 16 9.63 -3.24 6.54
C GLY A 16 10.57 -2.12 6.99
N PRO A 17 10.41 -0.91 6.43
CA PRO A 17 11.30 0.21 6.71
C PRO A 17 10.95 0.95 8.02
N ASP A 18 11.96 1.50 8.69
CA ASP A 18 11.81 2.18 9.99
C ASP A 18 10.86 3.39 9.94
N ASP A 19 10.80 4.07 8.80
CA ASP A 19 9.91 5.22 8.60
C ASP A 19 8.43 4.82 8.63
N LEU A 20 8.05 3.66 8.09
CA LEU A 20 6.70 3.12 8.21
C LEU A 20 6.39 2.77 9.68
N ALA A 21 7.31 2.11 10.38
CA ALA A 21 7.13 1.78 11.79
C ALA A 21 6.85 3.01 12.66
N ALA A 22 7.55 4.12 12.40
CA ALA A 22 7.37 5.39 13.10
C ALA A 22 6.03 6.09 12.83
N GLN A 23 5.28 5.64 11.82
CA GLN A 23 3.98 6.20 11.41
C GLN A 23 2.79 5.32 11.81
N LEU A 24 3.03 4.16 12.44
CA LEU A 24 1.95 3.31 12.93
C LEU A 24 1.27 3.93 14.17
N PRO A 25 -0.05 3.73 14.33
CA PRO A 25 -0.94 3.01 13.43
C PRO A 25 -1.36 3.86 12.22
N VAL A 26 -1.45 3.23 11.04
CA VAL A 26 -1.99 3.87 9.82
C VAL A 26 -3.42 3.41 9.59
N ARG A 27 -4.38 4.34 9.61
CA ARG A 27 -5.76 4.07 9.21
C ARG A 27 -5.93 4.17 7.70
N ALA A 28 -6.67 3.24 7.13
CA ALA A 28 -6.95 3.19 5.71
C ALA A 28 -8.34 2.62 5.41
N ARG A 29 -8.86 2.96 4.23
CA ARG A 29 -10.16 2.53 3.74
C ARG A 29 -10.00 1.67 2.51
N LEU A 30 -10.65 0.49 2.52
CA LEU A 30 -10.70 -0.37 1.35
C LEU A 30 -11.55 0.28 0.26
N LEU A 31 -11.02 0.35 -0.96
CA LEU A 31 -11.73 0.88 -2.13
C LEU A 31 -12.41 -0.25 -2.92
N ARG A 32 -11.66 -1.33 -3.20
CA ARG A 32 -12.14 -2.51 -3.91
C ARG A 32 -11.15 -3.67 -3.82
N VAL A 33 -11.62 -4.87 -4.15
CA VAL A 33 -10.77 -6.00 -4.50
C VAL A 33 -10.41 -5.92 -5.98
N ILE A 34 -9.18 -6.25 -6.34
CA ILE A 34 -8.64 -6.25 -7.71
C ILE A 34 -7.87 -7.55 -7.97
N ALA A 35 -8.03 -8.11 -9.17
CA ALA A 35 -7.27 -9.29 -9.57
C ALA A 35 -5.85 -8.90 -9.99
N GLY A 36 -4.85 -9.59 -9.44
CA GLY A 36 -3.45 -9.49 -9.87
C GLY A 36 -3.01 -10.66 -10.74
N PRO A 37 -1.73 -10.66 -11.16
CA PRO A 37 -1.20 -11.66 -12.10
C PRO A 37 -1.13 -13.08 -11.51
N ASP A 38 -1.03 -13.20 -10.19
CA ASP A 38 -0.80 -14.43 -9.44
C ASP A 38 -1.99 -14.82 -8.55
N ARG A 39 -2.80 -13.86 -8.10
CA ARG A 39 -3.99 -14.11 -7.28
C ARG A 39 -5.11 -13.09 -7.51
N PRO A 40 -6.40 -13.49 -7.33
CA PRO A 40 -7.55 -12.66 -7.70
C PRO A 40 -8.02 -11.68 -6.62
N ASP A 41 -7.41 -11.69 -5.44
CA ASP A 41 -7.95 -11.14 -4.20
C ASP A 41 -7.06 -10.06 -3.55
N TYR A 42 -6.37 -9.25 -4.37
CA TYR A 42 -5.67 -8.07 -3.83
C TYR A 42 -6.67 -7.00 -3.41
N CYS A 43 -6.36 -6.28 -2.34
CA CYS A 43 -7.14 -5.18 -1.83
C CYS A 43 -6.48 -3.86 -2.23
N LEU A 44 -7.20 -2.99 -2.93
CA LEU A 44 -6.83 -1.59 -3.13
C LEU A 44 -7.45 -0.76 -2.02
N ALA A 45 -6.62 0.01 -1.34
CA ALA A 45 -7.04 0.88 -0.23
C ALA A 45 -6.42 2.27 -0.35
N VAL A 46 -6.94 3.20 0.44
CA VAL A 46 -6.40 4.56 0.59
C VAL A 46 -6.19 4.87 2.07
N ALA A 47 -4.99 5.32 2.43
CA ALA A 47 -4.68 5.80 3.76
C ALA A 47 -5.41 7.12 4.04
N GLU A 48 -5.88 7.31 5.27
CA GLU A 48 -6.56 8.56 5.69
C GLU A 48 -5.56 9.73 5.80
N GLN A 49 -4.31 9.42 6.12
CA GLN A 49 -3.18 10.36 6.12
C GLN A 49 -2.08 9.85 5.19
N PRO A 50 -1.32 10.76 4.55
CA PRO A 50 -0.22 10.33 3.69
C PRO A 50 0.87 9.65 4.50
N ILE A 51 1.37 8.53 3.97
CA ILE A 51 2.54 7.83 4.48
C ILE A 51 3.77 8.40 3.80
N ARG A 52 4.75 8.83 4.60
CA ARG A 52 6.06 9.24 4.10
C ARG A 52 6.97 8.02 3.98
N HIS A 53 7.67 7.88 2.88
CA HIS A 53 8.66 6.83 2.73
C HIS A 53 9.93 7.35 2.06
N ARG A 54 11.08 7.09 2.66
CA ARG A 54 12.38 7.44 2.11
C ARG A 54 13.08 6.20 1.57
N THR A 55 13.46 6.27 0.31
CA THR A 55 14.14 5.19 -0.44
C THR A 55 15.20 5.78 -1.36
N SER A 56 15.72 5.00 -2.30
CA SER A 56 16.64 5.45 -3.33
C SER A 56 16.12 5.15 -4.73
N LEU A 57 16.64 5.89 -5.71
CA LEU A 57 16.35 5.67 -7.11
C LEU A 57 16.76 4.26 -7.57
N GLU A 58 17.83 3.71 -6.99
CA GLU A 58 18.28 2.33 -7.23
C GLU A 58 17.24 1.32 -6.74
N GLN A 59 16.71 1.48 -5.53
CA GLN A 59 15.70 0.60 -4.96
C GLN A 59 14.39 0.63 -5.75
N LEU A 60 13.93 1.82 -6.18
CA LEU A 60 12.75 1.93 -7.04
C LEU A 60 12.95 1.20 -8.37
N ARG A 61 14.11 1.38 -9.02
CA ARG A 61 14.43 0.69 -10.29
C ARG A 61 14.52 -0.82 -10.11
N ALA A 62 15.11 -1.29 -9.01
CA ALA A 62 15.18 -2.72 -8.69
C ALA A 62 13.77 -3.32 -8.46
N ALA A 63 12.82 -2.54 -7.95
CA ALA A 63 11.42 -2.92 -7.84
C ALA A 63 10.63 -2.79 -9.15
N GLY A 64 11.26 -2.35 -10.25
CA GLY A 64 10.60 -2.14 -11.54
C GLY A 64 9.72 -0.89 -11.59
N VAL A 65 9.84 0.01 -10.61
CA VAL A 65 9.13 1.29 -10.54
C VAL A 65 9.89 2.34 -11.34
N ASP A 66 9.20 2.98 -12.28
CA ASP A 66 9.72 4.12 -13.02
C ASP A 66 9.25 5.42 -12.35
N PRO A 67 10.13 6.15 -11.64
CA PRO A 67 9.75 7.38 -10.95
C PRO A 67 9.32 8.49 -11.91
N ALA A 68 9.68 8.43 -13.20
CA ALA A 68 9.20 9.39 -14.19
C ALA A 68 7.72 9.20 -14.55
N LYS A 69 7.15 8.04 -14.21
CA LYS A 69 5.72 7.73 -14.38
C LYS A 69 4.92 7.87 -13.10
N ALA A 70 5.59 8.02 -11.96
CA ALA A 70 4.92 8.27 -10.70
C ALA A 70 4.30 9.67 -10.69
N ASP A 71 3.30 9.85 -9.84
CA ASP A 71 2.66 11.15 -9.66
C ASP A 71 3.68 12.16 -9.09
N PRO A 72 3.99 13.29 -9.77
CA PRO A 72 5.00 14.24 -9.31
C PRO A 72 4.69 14.88 -7.95
N GLN A 73 3.44 14.80 -7.48
CA GLN A 73 3.07 15.27 -6.14
C GLN A 73 3.40 14.24 -5.05
N MET A 74 3.60 12.98 -5.43
CA MET A 74 3.89 11.87 -4.53
C MET A 74 5.35 11.47 -4.52
N ILE A 75 6.16 11.88 -5.50
CA ILE A 75 7.57 11.51 -5.59
C ILE A 75 8.46 12.74 -5.71
N ARG A 76 9.53 12.77 -4.93
CA ARG A 76 10.62 13.72 -5.07
C ARG A 76 11.95 12.98 -5.15
N VAL A 77 12.57 13.01 -6.32
CA VAL A 77 13.94 12.51 -6.51
C VAL A 77 14.90 13.68 -6.25
N HIS A 78 15.89 13.45 -5.41
CA HIS A 78 16.94 14.43 -5.08
C HIS A 78 18.20 14.17 -5.92
N ASP A 79 19.08 15.17 -5.99
CA ASP A 79 20.31 15.11 -6.78
C ASP A 79 21.28 14.03 -6.30
N ASP A 80 21.21 13.65 -5.02
CA ASP A 80 22.00 12.57 -4.42
C ASP A 80 21.44 11.16 -4.71
N GLY A 81 20.35 11.07 -5.47
CA GLY A 81 19.67 9.82 -5.79
C GLY A 81 18.75 9.29 -4.70
N SER A 82 18.63 9.98 -3.55
CA SER A 82 17.59 9.68 -2.56
C SER A 82 16.22 10.10 -3.08
N VAL A 83 15.18 9.41 -2.60
CA VAL A 83 13.80 9.62 -3.03
C VAL A 83 12.89 9.70 -1.82
N ASP A 84 12.09 10.76 -1.75
CA ASP A 84 11.00 10.87 -0.79
C ASP A 84 9.68 10.59 -1.50
N LEU A 85 8.88 9.70 -0.92
CA LEU A 85 7.52 9.38 -1.33
C LEU A 85 6.50 9.93 -0.33
N LEU A 86 5.38 10.39 -0.85
CA LEU A 86 4.18 10.77 -0.10
C LEU A 86 2.99 9.98 -0.65
N VAL A 87 2.62 8.91 0.05
CA VAL A 87 1.74 7.86 -0.49
C VAL A 87 0.39 7.87 0.22
N PHE A 88 -0.69 7.81 -0.56
CA PHE A 88 -2.03 7.52 -0.04
C PHE A 88 -2.53 6.13 -0.47
N GLY A 89 -2.29 5.73 -1.71
CA GLY A 89 -2.79 4.47 -2.23
C GLY A 89 -1.98 3.28 -1.70
N LEU A 90 -2.68 2.23 -1.28
CA LEU A 90 -2.09 0.99 -0.78
C LEU A 90 -2.63 -0.21 -1.57
N VAL A 91 -1.76 -1.20 -1.78
CA VAL A 91 -2.13 -2.54 -2.23
C VAL A 91 -1.82 -3.50 -1.09
N LEU A 92 -2.79 -4.36 -0.77
CA LEU A 92 -2.73 -5.29 0.34
C LEU A 92 -3.06 -6.70 -0.15
N ALA A 93 -2.37 -7.71 0.37
CA ALA A 93 -2.75 -9.11 0.18
C ALA A 93 -2.45 -9.94 1.43
N ALA A 94 -3.44 -10.67 1.92
CA ALA A 94 -3.26 -11.58 3.05
C ALA A 94 -2.17 -12.62 2.72
N ARG A 95 -1.28 -12.91 3.66
CA ARG A 95 -0.14 -13.82 3.41
C ARG A 95 -0.57 -15.26 3.15
N LEU A 96 -1.68 -15.69 3.74
CA LEU A 96 -2.28 -17.01 3.51
C LEU A 96 -3.41 -16.88 2.49
N GLN A 97 -3.38 -17.74 1.46
CA GLN A 97 -4.42 -17.76 0.44
C GLN A 97 -5.77 -18.16 1.05
N GLY A 98 -6.80 -17.37 0.77
CA GLY A 98 -8.15 -17.58 1.31
C GLY A 98 -8.46 -16.81 2.60
N GLU A 99 -7.46 -16.21 3.27
CA GLU A 99 -7.73 -15.24 4.33
C GLU A 99 -8.11 -13.89 3.72
N GLN A 100 -9.13 -13.24 4.30
CA GLN A 100 -9.64 -11.95 3.83
C GLN A 100 -9.86 -11.02 5.02
N LEU A 101 -9.77 -9.71 4.75
CA LEU A 101 -10.22 -8.70 5.69
C LEU A 101 -11.76 -8.78 5.76
N HIS A 102 -12.28 -9.20 6.90
CA HIS A 102 -13.70 -9.25 7.20
C HIS A 102 -13.99 -8.53 8.51
N ALA A 103 -15.26 -8.22 8.76
CA ALA A 103 -15.70 -7.53 9.97
C ALA A 103 -15.17 -8.24 11.23
N GLY A 104 -14.61 -7.47 12.16
CA GLY A 104 -14.05 -7.93 13.42
C GLY A 104 -12.70 -8.67 13.32
N ARG A 105 -12.12 -8.85 12.13
CA ARG A 105 -10.79 -9.49 11.98
C ARG A 105 -9.72 -8.62 12.63
N ARG A 106 -8.81 -9.24 13.38
CA ARG A 106 -7.65 -8.59 13.98
C ARG A 106 -6.37 -9.29 13.56
N ASP A 107 -5.27 -8.55 13.58
CA ASP A 107 -3.90 -9.07 13.42
C ASP A 107 -3.71 -9.94 12.16
N LEU A 108 -4.31 -9.54 11.03
CA LEU A 108 -4.19 -10.27 9.78
C LEU A 108 -2.84 -9.94 9.10
N ALA A 109 -1.93 -10.91 9.10
CA ALA A 109 -0.63 -10.80 8.43
C ALA A 109 -0.81 -10.56 6.92
N THR A 110 -0.33 -9.42 6.44
CA THR A 110 -0.64 -8.87 5.13
C THR A 110 0.61 -8.29 4.47
N GLY A 111 0.85 -8.65 3.22
CA GLY A 111 1.82 -7.96 2.39
C GLY A 111 1.30 -6.56 2.02
N LEU A 112 2.12 -5.54 2.23
CA LEU A 112 1.80 -4.16 1.94
C LEU A 112 2.69 -3.64 0.81
N ALA A 113 2.07 -2.99 -0.17
CA ALA A 113 2.74 -2.22 -1.20
C ALA A 113 2.13 -0.81 -1.31
N TYR A 114 2.96 0.18 -1.63
CA TYR A 114 2.56 1.55 -1.91
C TYR A 114 2.21 1.72 -3.38
N VAL A 115 1.07 2.36 -3.67
CA VAL A 115 0.74 2.78 -5.03
C VAL A 115 1.58 4.00 -5.36
N VAL A 116 2.44 3.86 -6.37
CA VAL A 116 3.37 4.90 -6.82
C VAL A 116 2.91 5.55 -8.14
N ASP A 117 2.06 4.87 -8.90
CA ASP A 117 1.34 5.41 -10.05
C ASP A 117 -0.19 5.33 -9.79
N ASN A 118 -0.81 6.49 -9.55
CA ASN A 118 -2.22 6.61 -9.18
C ASN A 118 -3.20 6.14 -10.27
N THR A 119 -2.75 5.98 -11.51
CA THR A 119 -3.60 5.42 -12.57
C THR A 119 -4.05 4.00 -12.22
N LEU A 120 -3.30 3.28 -11.38
CA LEU A 120 -3.67 1.95 -10.87
C LEU A 120 -5.06 1.89 -10.23
N LEU A 121 -5.49 2.99 -9.59
CA LEU A 121 -6.82 3.05 -8.96
C LEU A 121 -7.98 2.89 -9.95
N LYS A 122 -7.72 3.06 -11.25
CA LYS A 122 -8.69 2.92 -12.35
C LYS A 122 -8.50 1.65 -13.17
N ASP A 123 -7.39 0.93 -12.99
CA ASP A 123 -7.09 -0.25 -13.80
C ASP A 123 -8.09 -1.39 -13.54
N ALA A 124 -8.29 -2.28 -14.52
CA ALA A 124 -9.15 -3.45 -14.35
C ALA A 124 -8.46 -4.58 -13.56
N THR A 125 -7.14 -4.67 -13.67
CA THR A 125 -6.27 -5.65 -13.02
C THR A 125 -5.06 -4.94 -12.40
N LEU A 126 -4.47 -5.54 -11.37
CA LEU A 126 -3.31 -5.00 -10.68
C LEU A 126 -2.07 -5.08 -11.58
N ASP A 127 -1.52 -3.92 -11.94
CA ASP A 127 -0.18 -3.80 -12.52
C ASP A 127 0.83 -3.61 -11.39
N LEU A 128 1.59 -4.67 -11.08
CA LEU A 128 2.60 -4.63 -10.02
C LEU A 128 3.72 -3.61 -10.27
N ARG A 129 3.91 -3.13 -11.52
CA ARG A 129 4.90 -2.07 -11.82
C ARG A 129 4.46 -0.69 -11.33
N LYS A 130 3.18 -0.53 -10.97
CA LYS A 130 2.60 0.68 -10.40
C LYS A 130 2.56 0.68 -8.88
N ALA A 131 3.07 -0.39 -8.26
CA ALA A 131 3.12 -0.56 -6.82
C ALA A 131 4.53 -0.93 -6.36
N LEU A 132 4.94 -0.41 -5.21
CA LEU A 132 6.21 -0.73 -4.55
C LEU A 132 5.92 -1.61 -3.33
N TYR A 133 6.33 -2.88 -3.35
CA TYR A 133 6.23 -3.73 -2.17
C TYR A 133 7.16 -3.22 -1.06
N VAL A 134 6.65 -3.04 0.15
CA VAL A 134 7.38 -2.40 1.25
C VAL A 134 7.45 -3.22 2.53
N ALA A 135 6.41 -3.99 2.86
CA ALA A 135 6.33 -4.57 4.20
C ALA A 135 5.46 -5.82 4.30
N VAL A 136 5.65 -6.54 5.41
CA VAL A 136 4.65 -7.42 6.01
C VAL A 136 4.14 -6.75 7.27
N VAL A 137 2.82 -6.58 7.35
CA VAL A 137 2.15 -5.85 8.44
C VAL A 137 0.95 -6.63 8.96
N ASP A 138 0.53 -6.31 10.17
CA ASP A 138 -0.72 -6.83 10.74
C ASP A 138 -1.82 -5.77 10.59
N ILE A 139 -2.95 -6.18 10.01
CA ILE A 139 -4.11 -5.30 9.83
C ILE A 139 -5.30 -5.73 10.69
N THR A 140 -6.01 -4.74 11.21
CA THR A 140 -7.20 -4.90 12.05
C THR A 140 -8.39 -4.15 11.46
N ASP A 141 -9.52 -4.83 11.32
CA ASP A 141 -10.79 -4.20 10.94
C ASP A 141 -11.26 -3.20 12.00
N ARG A 142 -11.57 -1.98 11.54
CA ARG A 142 -12.08 -0.85 12.31
C ARG A 142 -13.42 -0.33 11.78
N SER A 143 -14.12 -1.12 10.97
CA SER A 143 -15.36 -0.69 10.31
C SER A 143 -16.54 -0.41 11.26
N ALA A 144 -16.44 -0.83 12.52
CA ALA A 144 -17.45 -0.63 13.56
C ALA A 144 -17.14 0.55 14.52
N GLU A 145 -16.03 1.26 14.30
CA GLU A 145 -15.62 2.45 15.08
C GLU A 145 -16.03 3.75 14.37
#